data_AF-A0A661HSR4-F1
#
_entry.id   AF-A0A661HSR4-F1
#
_cell.length_a   1.000
_cell.length_b   1.000
_cell.length_c   1.000
_cell.angle_alpha   90.00
_cell.angle_beta   90.00
_cell.angle_gamma   90.00
#
_symmetry.space_group_name_H-M   'P 1'
#
loop_
_entity.id
_entity.type
_entity.pdbx_description
1 polymer ?
#
loop_
_entity_poly.entity_id
_entity_poly.type
_entity_poly.pdbx_seq_one_letter_code
_entity_poly.pdbx_strand_id
1 'polypeptide(L)'
;MQIITDNSSVFHFWANQTQDHASNQKRSVSFEGTKLYSYSLLIANIVNPETVLIHISDNSVTTNRHINQACYSVNHKTIIICPTIDPLYKSEHKENLEYFKTEIKGHLLKSERARSGHSKQWNFDQAETMIKEHNDYLKLFKIRRKALNINDYDLSKIVELNKKEKLLIAKKKRSEKLKIIKINNAKILLWKKGNNIHLSYNLPVFLRVDHDNDRIETSKGAYIPISFTAILWRKVRDCIKNKVTYKPDHNHSFKVGLYTLDAIQKNGDIMIGCHSIAFNELSAIAKQLNYKGV
;
A
#
# COMPACT_ATOMS: atom_id res chain seq x y z
N MET A 1 -18.59 8.96 38.44
CA MET A 1 -19.59 7.97 37.98
C MET A 1 -19.60 8.00 36.45
N GLN A 2 -19.23 6.91 35.78
CA GLN A 2 -19.13 6.88 34.30
C GLN A 2 -20.53 6.85 33.68
N ILE A 3 -20.89 7.85 32.89
CA ILE A 3 -22.19 7.90 32.20
C ILE A 3 -22.11 6.97 30.98
N ILE A 4 -22.99 5.97 30.97
CA ILE A 4 -23.10 5.00 29.87
C ILE A 4 -24.24 5.44 28.96
N THR A 5 -23.95 5.73 27.69
CA THR A 5 -24.93 6.19 26.70
C THR A 5 -24.74 5.51 25.34
N ASP A 6 -25.46 5.92 24.30
CA ASP A 6 -25.24 5.47 22.92
C ASP A 6 -24.03 6.19 22.28
N ASN A 7 -23.51 5.65 21.17
CA ASN A 7 -22.34 6.24 20.50
C ASN A 7 -22.53 7.71 20.14
N SER A 8 -23.67 8.07 19.54
CA SER A 8 -23.91 9.43 19.02
C SER A 8 -23.88 10.43 20.17
N SER A 9 -24.52 10.09 21.28
CA SER A 9 -24.50 10.90 22.50
C SER A 9 -23.08 11.12 23.03
N VAL A 10 -22.20 10.11 23.04
CA VAL A 10 -20.80 10.27 23.47
C VAL A 10 -20.08 11.32 22.62
N PHE A 11 -20.20 11.28 21.30
CA PHE A 11 -19.55 12.25 20.41
C PHE A 11 -20.11 13.67 20.58
N HIS A 12 -21.42 13.82 20.81
CA HIS A 12 -22.04 15.14 21.03
C HIS A 12 -21.71 15.72 22.40
N PHE A 13 -21.68 14.91 23.46
CA PHE A 13 -21.26 15.35 24.79
C PHE A 13 -19.81 15.82 24.78
N TRP A 14 -18.93 15.06 24.12
CA TRP A 14 -17.54 15.47 23.91
C TRP A 14 -17.44 16.75 23.09
N ALA A 15 -18.10 16.83 21.92
CA ALA A 15 -17.97 17.98 21.01
C ALA A 15 -18.43 19.31 21.64
N ASN A 16 -19.47 19.27 22.48
CA ASN A 16 -20.03 20.43 23.16
C ASN A 16 -19.46 20.63 24.57
N GLN A 17 -18.58 19.72 25.04
CA GLN A 17 -18.01 19.75 26.39
C GLN A 17 -19.09 19.88 27.49
N THR A 18 -20.22 19.17 27.34
CA THR A 18 -21.35 19.22 28.30
C THR A 18 -21.15 18.33 29.53
N GLN A 19 -20.17 17.44 29.49
CA GLN A 19 -19.78 16.52 30.55
C GLN A 19 -18.26 16.34 30.51
N ASP A 20 -17.65 15.95 31.62
CA ASP A 20 -16.19 15.72 31.69
C ASP A 20 -15.77 14.33 31.21
N HIS A 21 -16.67 13.35 31.23
CA HIS A 21 -16.39 12.00 30.75
C HIS A 21 -17.67 11.25 30.38
N ALA A 22 -17.61 10.41 29.37
CA ALA A 22 -18.66 9.43 29.05
C ALA A 22 -18.09 8.24 28.29
N SER A 23 -18.83 7.13 28.27
CA SER A 23 -18.53 5.99 27.39
C SER A 23 -19.81 5.37 26.86
N ASN A 24 -19.71 4.69 25.73
CA ASN A 24 -20.84 3.94 25.23
C ASN A 24 -21.00 2.60 25.98
N GLN A 25 -22.17 1.97 25.86
CA GLN A 25 -22.45 0.66 26.48
C GLN A 25 -21.40 -0.41 26.19
N LYS A 26 -20.85 -0.42 24.97
CA LYS A 26 -19.85 -1.40 24.53
C LYS A 26 -18.41 -1.03 24.89
N ARG A 27 -18.19 0.12 25.54
CA ARG A 27 -16.86 0.69 25.85
C ARG A 27 -15.90 0.76 24.65
N SER A 28 -16.46 0.90 23.45
CA SER A 28 -15.71 1.04 22.21
C SER A 28 -15.42 2.51 21.87
N VAL A 29 -16.16 3.44 22.47
CA VAL A 29 -15.93 4.89 22.38
C VAL A 29 -16.07 5.47 23.79
N SER A 30 -15.16 6.38 24.13
CA SER A 30 -15.20 7.14 25.37
C SER A 30 -14.49 8.47 25.21
N PHE A 31 -14.75 9.42 26.09
CA PHE A 31 -13.94 10.62 26.19
C PHE A 31 -13.65 10.96 27.65
N GLU A 32 -12.57 11.70 27.86
CA GLU A 32 -12.17 12.29 29.13
C GLU A 32 -11.65 13.70 28.86
N GLY A 33 -12.32 14.70 29.44
CA GLY A 33 -12.15 16.12 29.14
C GLY A 33 -12.22 16.39 27.64
N THR A 34 -11.11 16.87 27.09
CA THR A 34 -10.98 17.23 25.67
C THR A 34 -10.63 16.06 24.77
N LYS A 35 -10.27 14.91 25.34
CA LYS A 35 -9.68 13.76 24.63
C LYS A 35 -10.73 12.69 24.35
N LEU A 36 -10.88 12.31 23.08
CA LEU A 36 -11.81 11.30 22.61
C LEU A 36 -11.06 10.05 22.14
N TYR A 37 -11.56 8.90 22.56
CA TYR A 37 -10.94 7.61 22.36
C TYR A 37 -11.86 6.66 21.59
N SER A 38 -11.25 5.91 20.68
CA SER A 38 -11.83 4.70 20.09
C SER A 38 -11.09 3.50 20.67
N TYR A 39 -11.75 2.72 21.51
CA TYR A 39 -11.09 1.79 22.43
C TYR A 39 -10.02 2.52 23.26
N SER A 40 -8.75 2.13 23.16
CA SER A 40 -7.63 2.79 23.83
C SER A 40 -6.91 3.83 22.97
N LEU A 41 -7.26 3.96 21.69
CA LEU A 41 -6.60 4.89 20.78
C LEU A 41 -7.22 6.28 20.92
N LEU A 42 -6.39 7.29 21.19
CA LEU A 42 -6.78 8.69 21.11
C LEU A 42 -7.05 9.07 19.65
N ILE A 43 -8.28 9.42 19.31
CA ILE A 43 -8.72 9.72 17.94
C ILE A 43 -9.03 11.19 17.70
N ALA A 44 -9.33 11.95 18.76
CA ALA A 44 -9.54 13.39 18.65
C ALA A 44 -9.18 14.12 19.95
N ASN A 45 -8.76 15.37 19.83
CA ASN A 45 -8.44 16.24 20.96
C ASN A 45 -8.89 17.68 20.67
N ILE A 46 -9.75 18.22 21.54
CA ILE A 46 -10.14 19.65 21.50
C ILE A 46 -9.01 20.45 22.17
N VAL A 47 -8.23 21.16 21.36
CA VAL A 47 -7.04 21.90 21.84
C VAL A 47 -7.37 23.32 22.27
N ASN A 48 -8.47 23.87 21.75
CA ASN A 48 -9.09 25.12 22.20
C ASN A 48 -10.58 25.12 21.76
N PRO A 49 -11.42 26.08 22.21
CA PRO A 49 -12.86 26.06 21.91
C PRO A 49 -13.23 25.99 20.42
N GLU A 50 -12.34 26.48 19.54
CA GLU A 50 -12.58 26.61 18.10
C GLU A 50 -11.83 25.57 17.26
N THR A 51 -10.90 24.80 17.85
CA THR A 51 -9.97 23.95 17.09
C THR A 51 -9.89 22.55 17.65
N VAL A 52 -10.00 21.57 16.77
CA VAL A 52 -9.91 20.14 17.09
C VAL A 52 -8.84 19.50 16.23
N LEU A 53 -7.98 18.71 16.87
CA LEU A 53 -7.05 17.83 16.18
C LEU A 53 -7.69 16.45 16.05
N ILE A 54 -7.68 15.90 14.84
CA ILE A 54 -8.21 14.57 14.52
C ILE A 54 -7.07 13.68 14.03
N HIS A 55 -7.02 12.46 14.54
CA HIS A 55 -6.00 11.49 14.14
C HIS A 55 -6.26 11.00 12.71
N ILE A 56 -5.20 10.89 11.91
CA ILE A 56 -5.27 10.27 10.58
C ILE A 56 -5.68 8.79 10.70
N SER A 57 -6.58 8.38 9.83
CA SER A 57 -7.05 7.00 9.72
C SER A 57 -6.08 6.09 8.95
N ASP A 58 -5.26 5.31 9.65
CA ASP A 58 -4.66 4.06 9.14
C ASP A 58 -5.18 2.82 9.91
N ASN A 59 -6.19 3.04 10.75
CA ASN A 59 -6.73 2.07 11.69
C ASN A 59 -7.87 1.22 11.10
N SER A 60 -8.37 0.30 11.93
CA SER A 60 -9.50 -0.60 11.60
C SER A 60 -10.72 0.15 11.02
N VAL A 61 -11.54 -0.56 10.24
CA VAL A 61 -12.80 -0.03 9.67
C VAL A 61 -13.68 0.63 10.74
N THR A 62 -13.72 0.05 11.94
CA THR A 62 -14.47 0.55 13.09
C THR A 62 -13.92 1.87 13.61
N THR A 63 -12.59 1.98 13.75
CA THR A 63 -11.92 3.22 14.18
C THR A 63 -12.20 4.35 13.19
N ASN A 64 -12.15 4.06 11.90
CA ASN A 64 -12.41 5.06 10.86
C ASN A 64 -13.87 5.56 10.92
N ARG A 65 -14.81 4.69 11.26
CA ARG A 65 -16.20 5.10 11.51
C ARG A 65 -16.30 6.04 12.71
N HIS A 66 -15.59 5.76 13.81
CA HIS A 66 -15.57 6.64 14.98
C HIS A 66 -14.94 8.00 14.67
N ILE A 67 -13.83 8.03 13.92
CA ILE A 67 -13.21 9.28 13.45
C ILE A 67 -14.19 10.10 12.63
N ASN A 68 -14.89 9.49 11.67
CA ASN A 68 -15.90 10.20 10.87
C ASN A 68 -17.02 10.76 11.75
N GLN A 69 -17.51 9.99 12.73
CA GLN A 69 -18.52 10.47 13.68
C GLN A 69 -18.02 11.66 14.51
N ALA A 70 -16.76 11.63 14.94
CA ALA A 70 -16.13 12.77 15.61
C ALA A 70 -16.07 13.99 14.69
N CYS A 71 -15.62 13.84 13.44
CA CYS A 71 -15.60 14.94 12.46
C CYS A 71 -16.97 15.57 12.25
N TYR A 72 -18.04 14.76 12.17
CA TYR A 72 -19.40 15.27 12.04
C TYR A 72 -19.86 16.04 13.28
N SER A 73 -19.50 15.62 14.49
CA SER A 73 -19.94 16.30 15.72
C SER A 73 -19.23 17.64 15.95
N VAL A 74 -18.06 17.86 15.33
CA VAL A 74 -17.28 19.12 15.44
C VAL A 74 -17.16 19.87 14.10
N ASN A 75 -18.05 19.62 13.14
CA ASN A 75 -17.99 20.24 11.80
C ASN A 75 -18.05 21.78 11.79
N HIS A 76 -18.55 22.38 12.87
CA HIS A 76 -18.63 23.82 13.08
C HIS A 76 -17.31 24.42 13.62
N LYS A 77 -16.32 23.58 13.98
CA LYS A 77 -15.00 23.97 14.48
C LYS A 77 -13.96 23.89 13.35
N THR A 78 -12.80 24.48 13.59
CA THR A 78 -11.61 24.25 12.76
C THR A 78 -11.08 22.85 13.03
N ILE A 79 -11.12 21.99 12.02
CA ILE A 79 -10.59 20.63 12.07
C ILE A 79 -9.21 20.63 11.44
N ILE A 80 -8.23 20.02 12.12
CA ILE A 80 -6.90 19.78 11.59
C ILE A 80 -6.61 18.29 11.72
N ILE A 81 -6.34 17.62 10.60
CA ILE A 81 -6.06 16.18 10.57
C ILE A 81 -4.55 15.96 10.58
N CYS A 82 -4.02 15.23 11.57
CA CYS A 82 -2.59 14.94 11.65
C CYS A 82 -2.26 13.62 12.39
N PRO A 83 -1.04 13.06 12.21
CA PRO A 83 -0.57 11.87 12.93
C PRO A 83 -0.64 12.00 14.46
N THR A 84 -0.06 13.07 15.01
CA THR A 84 0.07 13.23 16.46
C THR A 84 -0.81 14.37 16.94
N ILE A 85 -1.92 14.02 17.62
CA ILE A 85 -3.00 14.96 18.00
C ILE A 85 -2.91 15.45 19.45
N ASP A 86 -1.87 15.02 20.17
CA ASP A 86 -1.49 15.54 21.48
C ASP A 86 0.04 15.71 21.54
N PRO A 87 0.62 16.58 20.68
CA PRO A 87 2.07 16.73 20.57
C PRO A 87 2.64 17.43 21.80
N LEU A 88 3.59 16.78 22.47
CA LEU A 88 4.34 17.27 23.63
C LEU A 88 5.76 17.69 23.26
N TYR A 89 6.32 17.09 22.21
CA TYR A 89 7.72 17.27 21.83
C TYR A 89 7.89 17.93 20.46
N LYS A 90 9.01 18.64 20.29
CA LYS A 90 9.38 19.27 18.99
C LYS A 90 9.45 18.26 17.84
N SER A 91 9.79 17.00 18.12
CA SER A 91 9.83 15.92 17.14
C SER A 91 8.45 15.59 16.58
N GLU A 92 7.40 15.61 17.41
CA GLU A 92 6.03 15.30 17.01
C GLU A 92 5.42 16.43 16.17
N HIS A 93 5.70 17.70 16.53
CA HIS A 93 5.37 18.81 15.65
C HIS A 93 6.08 18.71 14.29
N LYS A 94 7.35 18.29 14.28
CA LYS A 94 8.10 18.11 13.03
C LYS A 94 7.45 17.02 12.17
N GLU A 95 7.05 15.91 12.78
CA GLU A 95 6.34 14.82 12.10
C GLU A 95 5.04 15.31 11.44
N ASN A 96 4.18 16.00 12.20
CA ASN A 96 2.94 16.57 11.66
C ASN A 96 3.18 17.54 10.50
N LEU A 97 4.20 18.41 10.62
CA LEU A 97 4.54 19.35 9.54
C LEU A 97 5.08 18.66 8.28
N GLU A 98 5.79 17.54 8.42
CA GLU A 98 6.22 16.74 7.26
C GLU A 98 5.07 15.92 6.66
N TYR A 99 4.11 15.49 7.48
CA TYR A 99 2.87 14.87 7.01
C TYR A 99 2.11 15.81 6.06
N PHE A 100 1.83 17.05 6.46
CA PHE A 100 1.14 18.01 5.60
C PHE A 100 1.87 18.20 4.26
N LYS A 101 3.20 18.41 4.30
CA LYS A 101 3.98 18.58 3.06
C LYS A 101 3.92 17.37 2.14
N THR A 102 3.88 16.18 2.72
CA THR A 102 3.81 14.91 1.97
C THR A 102 2.44 14.76 1.31
N GLU A 103 1.36 14.98 2.05
CA GLU A 103 0.00 14.89 1.53
C GLU A 103 -0.32 15.97 0.50
N ILE A 104 0.11 17.22 0.72
CA ILE A 104 -0.02 18.30 -0.28
C ILE A 104 0.63 17.87 -1.60
N LYS A 105 1.88 17.40 -1.57
CA LYS A 105 2.57 16.90 -2.78
C LYS A 105 1.83 15.71 -3.40
N GLY A 106 1.31 14.80 -2.57
CA GLY A 106 0.54 13.64 -3.01
C GLY A 106 -0.73 14.03 -3.78
N HIS A 107 -1.49 14.98 -3.24
CA HIS A 107 -2.69 15.51 -3.86
C HIS A 107 -2.39 16.29 -5.14
N LEU A 108 -1.37 17.16 -5.14
CA LEU A 108 -0.93 17.87 -6.35
C LEU A 108 -0.52 16.91 -7.48
N LEU A 109 0.21 15.83 -7.15
CA LEU A 109 0.57 14.79 -8.11
C LEU A 109 -0.65 14.04 -8.66
N LYS A 110 -1.64 13.74 -7.81
CA LYS A 110 -2.88 13.07 -8.22
C LYS A 110 -3.71 14.01 -9.11
N SER A 111 -3.81 15.28 -8.76
CA SER A 111 -4.50 16.31 -9.54
C SER A 111 -3.92 16.39 -10.95
N GLU A 112 -2.59 16.51 -11.07
CA GLU A 112 -1.95 16.65 -12.37
C GLU A 112 -2.06 15.40 -13.25
N ARG A 113 -2.11 14.21 -12.66
CA ARG A 113 -2.26 12.93 -13.39
C ARG A 113 -3.72 12.58 -13.69
N ALA A 114 -4.67 13.20 -13.03
CA ALA A 114 -6.08 12.86 -13.16
C ALA A 114 -6.56 13.14 -14.59
N ARG A 115 -7.29 12.17 -15.15
CA ARG A 115 -7.84 12.28 -16.51
C ARG A 115 -9.18 13.00 -16.56
N SER A 116 -9.97 12.92 -15.49
CA SER A 116 -11.25 13.61 -15.39
C SER A 116 -11.06 14.98 -14.72
N GLY A 117 -11.73 16.00 -15.24
CA GLY A 117 -11.73 17.35 -14.67
C GLY A 117 -12.17 17.35 -13.21
N HIS A 118 -13.21 16.57 -12.88
CA HIS A 118 -13.70 16.42 -11.49
C HIS A 118 -12.61 15.87 -10.55
N SER A 119 -11.90 14.80 -10.93
CA SER A 119 -10.84 14.24 -10.09
C SER A 119 -9.63 15.18 -10.00
N LYS A 120 -9.36 15.96 -11.05
CA LYS A 120 -8.30 16.97 -11.04
C LYS A 120 -8.61 18.07 -10.03
N GLN A 121 -9.81 18.63 -10.10
CA GLN A 121 -10.28 19.69 -9.20
C GLN A 121 -10.32 19.18 -7.75
N TRP A 122 -10.95 18.03 -7.50
CA TRP A 122 -11.06 17.48 -6.15
C TRP A 122 -9.68 17.34 -5.48
N ASN A 123 -8.69 16.78 -6.18
CA ASN A 123 -7.34 16.66 -5.60
C ASN A 123 -6.65 18.01 -5.41
N PHE A 124 -6.94 19.00 -6.25
CA PHE A 124 -6.42 20.36 -6.07
C PHE A 124 -7.00 20.99 -4.80
N ASP A 125 -8.33 20.92 -4.62
CA ASP A 125 -9.04 21.45 -3.44
C ASP A 125 -8.56 20.77 -2.15
N GLN A 126 -8.26 19.47 -2.20
CA GLN A 126 -7.66 18.75 -1.06
C GLN A 126 -6.25 19.28 -0.72
N ALA A 127 -5.43 19.61 -1.72
CA ALA A 127 -4.12 20.21 -1.47
C ALA A 127 -4.25 21.60 -0.83
N GLU A 128 -5.20 22.42 -1.27
CA GLU A 128 -5.48 23.72 -0.66
C GLU A 128 -5.98 23.60 0.78
N THR A 129 -6.87 22.64 1.04
CA THR A 129 -7.35 22.33 2.38
C THR A 129 -6.19 21.95 3.31
N MET A 130 -5.28 21.08 2.86
CA MET A 130 -4.10 20.70 3.63
C MET A 130 -3.12 21.86 3.87
N ILE A 131 -3.00 22.81 2.93
CA ILE A 131 -2.22 24.04 3.14
C ILE A 131 -2.86 24.91 4.21
N LYS A 132 -4.19 25.07 4.19
CA LYS A 132 -4.93 25.80 5.21
C LYS A 132 -4.71 25.16 6.58
N GLU A 133 -4.93 23.85 6.70
CA GLU A 133 -4.73 23.09 7.94
C GLU A 133 -3.29 23.21 8.46
N HIS A 134 -2.28 23.10 7.59
CA HIS A 134 -0.88 23.32 7.97
C HIS A 134 -0.65 24.72 8.55
N ASN A 135 -1.20 25.76 7.91
CA ASN A 135 -1.02 27.14 8.34
C ASN A 135 -1.77 27.42 9.65
N ASP A 136 -2.95 26.83 9.83
CA ASP A 136 -3.71 26.92 11.07
C ASP A 136 -2.99 26.15 12.20
N TYR A 137 -2.35 25.02 11.90
CA TYR A 137 -1.49 24.29 12.84
C TYR A 137 -0.29 25.13 13.30
N LEU A 138 0.38 25.83 12.38
CA LEU A 138 1.48 26.75 12.74
C LEU A 138 1.03 27.85 13.70
N LYS A 139 -0.15 28.44 13.45
CA LYS A 139 -0.73 29.48 14.32
C LYS A 139 -1.10 28.92 15.68
N LEU A 140 -1.81 27.79 15.71
CA LEU A 140 -2.26 27.09 16.91
C LEU A 140 -1.11 26.84 17.89
N PHE A 141 0.00 26.30 17.39
CA PHE A 141 1.16 25.96 18.21
C PHE A 141 2.24 27.06 18.24
N LYS A 142 1.96 28.24 17.69
CA LYS A 142 2.88 29.40 17.63
C LYS A 142 4.26 29.04 17.06
N ILE A 143 4.29 28.14 16.07
CA ILE A 143 5.54 27.65 15.46
C ILE A 143 6.03 28.68 14.44
N ARG A 144 7.23 29.23 14.66
CA ARG A 144 7.87 30.19 13.75
C ARG A 144 8.41 29.48 12.50
N ARG A 145 7.57 29.32 11.48
CA ARG A 145 7.92 28.85 10.13
C ARG A 145 7.13 29.62 9.08
N LYS A 146 7.62 29.63 7.83
CA LYS A 146 6.91 30.24 6.69
C LYS A 146 5.58 29.49 6.48
N ALA A 147 4.48 30.24 6.39
CA ALA A 147 3.21 29.72 5.92
C ALA A 147 3.35 29.23 4.48
N LEU A 148 2.66 28.13 4.15
CA LEU A 148 2.66 27.59 2.80
C LEU A 148 1.61 28.30 1.95
N ASN A 149 1.92 28.47 0.67
CA ASN A 149 0.97 28.92 -0.34
C ASN A 149 0.96 27.91 -1.50
N ILE A 150 -0.19 27.73 -2.14
CA ILE A 150 -0.32 26.82 -3.29
C ILE A 150 0.63 27.22 -4.44
N ASN A 151 0.87 28.53 -4.61
CA ASN A 151 1.76 29.09 -5.62
C ASN A 151 3.25 28.85 -5.31
N ASP A 152 3.61 28.42 -4.09
CA ASP A 152 4.98 28.01 -3.78
C ASP A 152 5.33 26.65 -4.44
N TYR A 153 4.35 25.92 -4.98
CA TYR A 153 4.52 24.59 -5.55
C TYR A 153 4.62 24.62 -7.08
N ASP A 154 5.79 24.28 -7.60
CA ASP A 154 5.99 23.99 -9.02
C ASP A 154 5.59 22.53 -9.33
N LEU A 155 4.41 22.37 -9.93
CA LEU A 155 3.85 21.07 -10.33
C LEU A 155 4.78 20.27 -11.26
N SER A 156 5.41 20.93 -12.22
CA SER A 156 6.31 20.27 -13.17
C SER A 156 7.52 19.67 -12.45
N LYS A 157 8.10 20.44 -11.53
CA LYS A 157 9.22 19.98 -10.69
C LYS A 157 8.80 18.84 -9.76
N ILE A 158 7.61 18.90 -9.18
CA ILE A 158 7.08 17.82 -8.31
C ILE A 158 6.93 16.51 -9.09
N VAL A 159 6.38 16.58 -10.31
CA VAL A 159 6.23 15.40 -11.19
C VAL A 159 7.59 14.81 -11.55
N GLU A 160 8.57 15.64 -11.91
CA GLU A 160 9.92 15.21 -12.25
C GLU A 160 10.62 14.52 -11.07
N LEU A 161 10.58 15.14 -9.89
CA LEU A 161 11.16 14.59 -8.66
C LEU A 161 10.53 13.24 -8.30
N ASN A 162 9.20 13.12 -8.39
CA ASN A 162 8.51 11.85 -8.13
C ASN A 162 8.91 10.76 -9.13
N LYS A 163 9.12 11.11 -10.41
CA LYS A 163 9.61 10.17 -11.42
C LYS A 163 11.04 9.70 -11.09
N LYS A 164 11.93 10.62 -10.73
CA LYS A 164 13.31 10.30 -10.31
C LYS A 164 13.33 9.40 -9.07
N GLU A 165 12.53 9.73 -8.06
CA GLU A 165 12.41 8.95 -6.82
C GLU A 165 11.92 7.52 -7.10
N LYS A 166 10.85 7.36 -7.89
CA LYS A 166 10.35 6.04 -8.30
C LYS A 166 11.41 5.22 -9.02
N LEU A 167 12.19 5.84 -9.91
CA LEU A 167 13.30 5.19 -10.60
C LEU A 167 14.41 4.77 -9.63
N LEU A 168 14.76 5.61 -8.66
CA LEU A 168 15.76 5.29 -7.64
C LEU A 168 15.31 4.14 -6.74
N ILE A 169 14.06 4.17 -6.27
CA ILE A 169 13.47 3.07 -5.48
C ILE A 169 13.46 1.77 -6.30
N ALA A 170 13.07 1.82 -7.58
CA ALA A 170 13.07 0.65 -8.45
C ALA A 170 14.50 0.10 -8.66
N LYS A 171 15.48 0.99 -8.87
CA LYS A 171 16.91 0.61 -8.97
C LYS A 171 17.42 -0.03 -7.68
N LYS A 172 17.09 0.54 -6.51
CA LYS A 172 17.47 0.01 -5.20
C LYS A 172 16.87 -1.38 -4.98
N LYS A 173 15.56 -1.54 -5.19
CA LYS A 173 14.87 -2.85 -5.10
C LYS A 173 15.48 -3.88 -6.05
N ARG A 174 15.83 -3.49 -7.28
CA ARG A 174 16.51 -4.38 -8.24
C ARG A 174 17.89 -4.78 -7.75
N SER A 175 18.69 -3.83 -7.25
CA SER A 175 20.02 -4.11 -6.70
C SER A 175 19.96 -5.05 -5.50
N GLU A 176 19.03 -4.83 -4.57
CA GLU A 176 18.80 -5.67 -3.40
C GLU A 176 18.41 -7.10 -3.80
N LYS A 177 17.47 -7.27 -4.75
CA LYS A 177 17.12 -8.59 -5.30
C LYS A 177 18.34 -9.31 -5.87
N LEU A 178 19.18 -8.62 -6.64
CA LEU A 178 20.40 -9.20 -7.21
C LEU A 178 21.41 -9.60 -6.13
N LYS A 179 21.57 -8.81 -5.07
CA LYS A 179 22.44 -9.14 -3.93
C LYS A 179 21.93 -10.41 -3.23
N ILE A 180 20.63 -10.50 -2.95
CA ILE A 180 20.02 -11.68 -2.31
C ILE A 180 20.24 -12.93 -3.16
N ILE A 181 20.07 -12.85 -4.48
CA ILE A 181 20.33 -13.97 -5.39
C ILE A 181 21.81 -14.39 -5.36
N LYS A 182 22.74 -13.43 -5.46
CA LYS A 182 24.19 -13.72 -5.44
C LYS A 182 24.61 -14.44 -4.15
N ILE A 183 24.13 -13.97 -3.00
CA ILE A 183 24.42 -14.60 -1.70
C ILE A 183 23.89 -16.04 -1.64
N ASN A 184 22.73 -16.30 -2.24
CA ASN A 184 22.11 -17.62 -2.21
C ASN A 184 22.50 -18.53 -3.39
N ASN A 185 23.43 -18.10 -4.25
CA ASN A 185 23.72 -18.80 -5.51
C ASN A 185 24.12 -20.28 -5.31
N ALA A 186 24.95 -20.58 -4.31
CA ALA A 186 25.34 -21.96 -4.01
C ALA A 186 24.14 -22.84 -3.62
N LYS A 187 23.23 -22.33 -2.78
CA LYS A 187 21.99 -23.02 -2.40
C LYS A 187 21.06 -23.23 -3.59
N ILE A 188 20.93 -22.22 -4.45
CA ILE A 188 20.13 -22.30 -5.68
C ILE A 188 20.67 -23.41 -6.60
N LEU A 189 21.99 -23.48 -6.78
CA LEU A 189 22.63 -24.52 -7.60
C LEU A 189 22.41 -25.92 -7.03
N LEU A 190 22.58 -26.10 -5.72
CA LEU A 190 22.33 -27.39 -5.06
C LEU A 190 20.86 -27.82 -5.19
N TRP A 191 19.92 -26.88 -4.98
CA TRP A 191 18.48 -27.16 -5.14
C TRP A 191 18.13 -27.54 -6.59
N LYS A 192 18.67 -26.84 -7.59
CA LYS A 192 18.48 -27.18 -9.01
C LYS A 192 19.04 -28.55 -9.39
N LYS A 193 20.04 -29.05 -8.66
CA LYS A 193 20.59 -30.41 -8.81
C LYS A 193 19.75 -31.51 -8.12
N GLY A 194 18.61 -31.16 -7.52
CA GLY A 194 17.74 -32.13 -6.83
C GLY A 194 18.00 -32.29 -5.33
N ASN A 195 18.98 -31.57 -4.75
CA ASN A 195 19.23 -31.67 -3.30
C ASN A 195 18.02 -31.15 -2.52
N ASN A 196 17.71 -31.82 -1.40
CA ASN A 196 16.63 -31.43 -0.49
C ASN A 196 17.04 -30.22 0.37
N ILE A 197 17.01 -29.03 -0.23
CA ILE A 197 17.39 -27.77 0.42
C ILE A 197 16.27 -26.75 0.25
N HIS A 198 15.84 -26.14 1.34
CA HIS A 198 14.84 -25.08 1.28
C HIS A 198 15.44 -23.75 0.80
N LEU A 199 14.81 -23.12 -0.19
CA LEU A 199 15.17 -21.78 -0.68
C LEU A 199 14.31 -20.70 0.00
N SER A 200 14.91 -19.55 0.32
CA SER A 200 14.20 -18.44 0.96
C SER A 200 12.97 -17.99 0.16
N TYR A 201 11.87 -17.66 0.86
CA TYR A 201 10.67 -17.13 0.23
C TYR A 201 10.91 -15.79 -0.50
N ASN A 202 11.94 -15.04 -0.12
CA ASN A 202 12.32 -13.76 -0.74
C ASN A 202 13.07 -13.91 -2.07
N LEU A 203 13.49 -15.13 -2.44
CA LEU A 203 14.10 -15.41 -3.74
C LEU A 203 13.04 -15.53 -4.85
N PRO A 204 13.42 -15.27 -6.12
CA PRO A 204 12.59 -15.62 -7.27
C PRO A 204 12.18 -17.10 -7.27
N VAL A 205 11.14 -17.40 -8.03
CA VAL A 205 10.75 -18.79 -8.28
C VAL A 205 11.77 -19.40 -9.24
N PHE A 206 12.33 -20.55 -8.84
CA PHE A 206 13.20 -21.37 -9.68
C PHE A 206 12.49 -22.66 -10.03
N LEU A 207 12.84 -23.25 -11.17
CA LEU A 207 12.30 -24.53 -11.62
C LEU A 207 13.38 -25.61 -11.63
N ARG A 208 12.97 -26.86 -11.40
CA ARG A 208 13.77 -28.06 -11.65
C ARG A 208 12.90 -29.17 -12.21
N VAL A 209 13.51 -30.07 -12.97
CA VAL A 209 12.89 -31.34 -13.36
C VAL A 209 13.13 -32.34 -12.25
N ASP A 210 12.05 -32.92 -11.74
CA ASP A 210 12.05 -34.04 -10.80
C ASP A 210 11.76 -35.31 -11.61
N HIS A 211 12.84 -35.96 -12.04
CA HIS A 211 12.78 -37.15 -12.91
C HIS A 211 12.16 -38.36 -12.19
N ASP A 212 12.34 -38.47 -10.87
CA ASP A 212 11.83 -39.59 -10.08
C ASP A 212 10.30 -39.58 -10.01
N ASN A 213 9.68 -38.38 -10.11
CA ASN A 213 8.24 -38.19 -10.01
C ASN A 213 7.60 -37.64 -11.30
N ASP A 214 8.31 -37.65 -12.43
CA ASP A 214 7.87 -37.18 -13.75
C ASP A 214 7.17 -35.80 -13.72
N ARG A 215 7.76 -34.85 -13.00
CA ARG A 215 7.17 -33.53 -12.75
C ARG A 215 8.19 -32.38 -12.79
N ILE A 216 7.69 -31.17 -12.96
CA ILE A 216 8.45 -29.94 -12.70
C ILE A 216 8.08 -29.44 -11.32
N GLU A 217 9.08 -29.13 -10.52
CA GLU A 217 8.91 -28.53 -9.20
C GLU A 217 9.40 -27.07 -9.20
N THR A 218 8.69 -26.23 -8.46
CA THR A 218 9.07 -24.85 -8.16
C THR A 218 9.77 -24.76 -6.81
N SER A 219 10.67 -23.79 -6.64
CA SER A 219 11.33 -23.50 -5.35
C SER A 219 10.40 -23.08 -4.21
N LYS A 220 9.08 -23.02 -4.45
CA LYS A 220 8.04 -22.66 -3.50
C LYS A 220 7.11 -23.83 -3.18
N GLY A 221 7.45 -25.05 -3.61
CA GLY A 221 6.72 -26.29 -3.30
C GLY A 221 5.51 -26.58 -4.20
N ALA A 222 5.24 -25.74 -5.22
CA ALA A 222 4.28 -26.08 -6.27
C ALA A 222 4.91 -26.99 -7.33
N TYR A 223 4.13 -27.90 -7.91
CA TYR A 223 4.61 -28.83 -8.95
C TYR A 223 3.56 -29.09 -10.03
N ILE A 224 4.00 -29.40 -11.25
CA ILE A 224 3.13 -29.78 -12.36
C ILE A 224 3.67 -31.03 -13.06
N PRO A 225 2.81 -31.97 -13.51
CA PRO A 225 3.27 -33.11 -14.31
C PRO A 225 3.89 -32.64 -15.64
N ILE A 226 4.93 -33.32 -16.11
CA ILE A 226 5.64 -32.93 -17.34
C ILE A 226 4.71 -32.91 -18.55
N SER A 227 3.70 -33.79 -18.58
CA SER A 227 2.68 -33.88 -19.64
C SER A 227 1.96 -32.55 -19.93
N PHE A 228 1.83 -31.64 -18.96
CA PHE A 228 1.17 -30.33 -19.16
C PHE A 228 2.12 -29.24 -19.70
N THR A 229 3.42 -29.49 -19.70
CA THR A 229 4.43 -28.42 -19.85
C THR A 229 4.69 -28.05 -21.32
N ALA A 230 4.55 -29.00 -22.25
CA ALA A 230 4.68 -28.74 -23.68
C ALA A 230 3.60 -27.77 -24.21
N ILE A 231 2.36 -27.92 -23.75
CA ILE A 231 1.25 -27.05 -24.15
C ILE A 231 1.46 -25.64 -23.58
N LEU A 232 1.88 -25.55 -22.32
CA LEU A 232 2.23 -24.26 -21.70
C LEU A 232 3.37 -23.58 -22.46
N TRP A 233 4.44 -24.31 -22.80
CA TRP A 233 5.56 -23.77 -23.55
C TRP A 233 5.15 -23.21 -24.92
N ARG A 234 4.31 -23.93 -25.67
CA ARG A 234 3.76 -23.46 -26.95
C ARG A 234 3.01 -22.14 -26.76
N LYS A 235 2.11 -22.07 -25.78
CA LYS A 235 1.32 -20.87 -25.50
C LYS A 235 2.19 -19.67 -25.12
N VAL A 236 3.25 -19.89 -24.32
CA VAL A 236 4.23 -18.85 -23.98
C VAL A 236 4.94 -18.34 -25.22
N ARG A 237 5.41 -19.23 -26.09
CA ARG A 237 6.09 -18.84 -27.34
C ARG A 237 5.17 -18.07 -28.29
N ASP A 238 3.92 -18.48 -28.42
CA ASP A 238 2.95 -17.78 -29.26
C ASP A 238 2.71 -16.35 -28.75
N CYS A 239 2.65 -16.15 -27.43
CA CYS A 239 2.52 -14.82 -26.83
C CYS A 239 3.75 -13.95 -27.13
N ILE A 240 4.96 -14.49 -27.00
CA ILE A 240 6.21 -13.78 -27.31
C ILE A 240 6.28 -13.42 -28.81
N LYS A 241 6.03 -14.39 -29.70
CA LYS A 241 6.07 -14.19 -31.15
C LYS A 241 5.11 -13.09 -31.60
N ASN A 242 3.90 -13.09 -31.05
CA ASN A 242 2.86 -12.12 -31.39
C ASN A 242 2.96 -10.83 -30.57
N LYS A 243 3.88 -10.73 -29.60
CA LYS A 243 4.05 -9.60 -28.66
C LYS A 243 2.76 -9.25 -27.91
N VAL A 244 1.95 -10.27 -27.61
CA VAL A 244 0.67 -10.13 -26.90
C VAL A 244 0.83 -10.55 -25.44
N THR A 245 -0.01 -9.96 -24.58
CA THR A 245 -0.19 -10.43 -23.21
C THR A 245 -1.39 -11.36 -23.19
N TYR A 246 -1.21 -12.57 -22.68
CA TYR A 246 -2.34 -13.44 -22.36
C TYR A 246 -2.86 -13.10 -20.96
N LYS A 247 -4.18 -12.93 -20.84
CA LYS A 247 -4.92 -12.97 -19.58
C LYS A 247 -6.19 -13.80 -19.81
N PRO A 248 -6.50 -14.78 -18.96
CA PRO A 248 -7.76 -15.51 -19.05
C PRO A 248 -8.92 -14.54 -18.81
N ASP A 249 -10.00 -14.71 -19.57
CA ASP A 249 -11.30 -14.15 -19.21
C ASP A 249 -12.06 -15.14 -18.30
N HIS A 250 -13.23 -14.75 -17.81
CA HIS A 250 -14.05 -15.59 -16.91
C HIS A 250 -14.49 -16.93 -17.53
N ASN A 251 -14.50 -17.05 -18.86
CA ASN A 251 -14.98 -18.23 -19.58
C ASN A 251 -13.86 -19.10 -20.17
N HIS A 252 -12.63 -18.59 -20.24
CA HIS A 252 -11.48 -19.25 -20.88
C HIS A 252 -10.27 -19.31 -19.95
N SER A 253 -10.44 -20.00 -18.82
CA SER A 253 -9.32 -20.33 -17.93
C SER A 253 -8.43 -21.42 -18.54
N PHE A 254 -7.10 -21.25 -18.44
CA PHE A 254 -6.14 -22.26 -18.91
C PHE A 254 -5.51 -22.94 -17.71
N LYS A 255 -5.79 -24.24 -17.54
CA LYS A 255 -5.24 -25.05 -16.44
C LYS A 255 -3.87 -25.63 -16.80
N VAL A 256 -2.98 -25.62 -15.82
CA VAL A 256 -1.65 -26.23 -15.87
C VAL A 256 -1.55 -27.15 -14.66
N GLY A 257 -1.90 -28.43 -14.85
CA GLY A 257 -2.09 -29.37 -13.75
C GLY A 257 -3.19 -28.87 -12.79
N LEU A 258 -2.84 -28.68 -11.52
CA LEU A 258 -3.76 -28.22 -10.46
C LEU A 258 -3.94 -26.70 -10.42
N TYR A 259 -3.18 -25.94 -11.20
CA TYR A 259 -3.16 -24.47 -11.13
C TYR A 259 -3.78 -23.81 -12.35
N THR A 260 -4.26 -22.58 -12.19
CA THR A 260 -4.75 -21.74 -13.28
C THR A 260 -3.66 -20.76 -13.70
N LEU A 261 -3.46 -20.61 -15.01
CA LEU A 261 -2.56 -19.61 -15.58
C LEU A 261 -3.25 -18.24 -15.61
N ASP A 262 -2.76 -17.30 -14.81
CA ASP A 262 -3.34 -15.96 -14.66
C ASP A 262 -2.84 -14.98 -15.72
N ALA A 263 -1.59 -15.12 -16.18
CA ALA A 263 -1.06 -14.28 -17.24
C ALA A 263 0.17 -14.87 -17.92
N ILE A 264 0.36 -14.48 -19.19
CA ILE A 264 1.66 -14.54 -19.88
C ILE A 264 1.99 -13.12 -20.34
N GLN A 265 3.12 -12.60 -19.88
CA GLN A 265 3.61 -11.27 -20.25
C GLN A 265 4.28 -11.29 -21.64
N LYS A 266 4.43 -10.12 -22.27
CA LYS A 266 5.04 -9.98 -23.61
C LYS A 266 6.48 -10.50 -23.69
N ASN A 267 7.20 -10.50 -22.56
CA ASN A 267 8.55 -11.02 -22.44
C ASN A 267 8.60 -12.52 -22.13
N GLY A 268 7.44 -13.19 -22.01
CA GLY A 268 7.34 -14.62 -21.71
C GLY A 268 7.25 -14.99 -20.24
N ASP A 269 7.33 -14.03 -19.32
CA ASP A 269 7.14 -14.30 -17.89
C ASP A 269 5.69 -14.73 -17.64
N ILE A 270 5.49 -15.73 -16.78
CA ILE A 270 4.16 -16.23 -16.46
C ILE A 270 3.77 -15.94 -15.02
N MET A 271 2.46 -15.83 -14.80
CA MET A 271 1.84 -15.77 -13.48
C MET A 271 0.90 -16.96 -13.32
N ILE A 272 1.12 -17.76 -12.27
CA ILE A 272 0.32 -18.93 -11.92
C ILE A 272 0.05 -18.88 -10.41
N GLY A 273 -1.19 -18.61 -10.03
CA GLY A 273 -1.58 -18.30 -8.66
C GLY A 273 -0.76 -17.15 -8.08
N CYS A 274 -0.16 -17.37 -6.92
CA CYS A 274 0.72 -16.39 -6.26
C CYS A 274 2.15 -16.34 -6.81
N HIS A 275 2.49 -17.15 -7.82
CA HIS A 275 3.85 -17.30 -8.33
C HIS A 275 4.06 -16.52 -9.63
N SER A 276 5.18 -15.82 -9.72
CA SER A 276 5.70 -15.26 -10.97
C SER A 276 6.97 -16.00 -11.35
N ILE A 277 6.95 -16.64 -12.52
CA ILE A 277 8.04 -17.46 -13.04
C ILE A 277 8.63 -16.76 -14.27
N ALA A 278 9.95 -16.54 -14.24
CA ALA A 278 10.66 -15.85 -15.31
C ALA A 278 10.78 -16.73 -16.56
N PHE A 279 10.72 -16.12 -17.75
CA PHE A 279 10.88 -16.82 -19.02
C PHE A 279 12.18 -17.62 -19.10
N ASN A 280 13.28 -17.12 -18.53
CA ASN A 280 14.55 -17.84 -18.53
C ASN A 280 14.49 -19.18 -17.78
N GLU A 281 13.69 -19.30 -16.72
CA GLU A 281 13.48 -20.58 -16.04
C GLU A 281 12.66 -21.54 -16.92
N LEU A 282 11.61 -21.03 -17.58
CA LEU A 282 10.79 -21.83 -18.51
C LEU A 282 11.62 -22.32 -19.71
N SER A 283 12.43 -21.43 -20.30
CA SER A 283 13.34 -21.76 -21.40
C SER A 283 14.37 -22.79 -20.97
N ALA A 284 14.95 -22.67 -19.78
CA ALA A 284 15.91 -23.65 -19.27
C ALA A 284 15.29 -25.05 -19.14
N ILE A 285 14.07 -25.17 -18.60
CA ILE A 285 13.34 -26.44 -18.56
C ILE A 285 13.02 -26.93 -19.97
N ALA A 286 12.54 -26.06 -20.86
CA ALA A 286 12.22 -26.44 -22.24
C ALA A 286 13.46 -27.01 -22.99
N LYS A 287 14.67 -26.49 -22.70
CA LYS A 287 15.94 -27.08 -23.19
C LYS A 287 16.17 -28.47 -22.62
N GLN A 288 16.02 -28.65 -21.30
CA GLN A 288 16.21 -29.94 -20.65
C GLN A 288 15.25 -31.02 -21.16
N LEU A 289 14.01 -30.63 -21.50
CA LEU A 289 12.98 -31.53 -22.04
C LEU A 289 12.97 -31.62 -23.57
N ASN A 290 13.94 -31.01 -24.27
CA ASN A 290 14.07 -31.03 -25.73
C ASN A 290 12.83 -30.53 -26.50
N TYR A 291 12.20 -29.47 -26.02
CA TYR A 291 11.06 -28.87 -26.72
C TYR A 291 11.51 -28.10 -27.98
N LYS A 292 10.62 -28.01 -28.98
CA LYS A 292 10.94 -27.31 -30.23
C LYS A 292 11.03 -25.79 -30.02
N GLY A 293 12.02 -25.17 -30.66
CA GLY A 293 12.17 -23.72 -30.76
C GLY A 293 12.60 -23.04 -29.45
N VAL A 294 13.63 -23.60 -28.82
CA VAL A 294 14.24 -23.07 -27.60
C VAL A 294 15.54 -22.34 -27.94
#